data_AF-A0A841Q036-F1
#
_entry.id   AF-A0A841Q036-F1
#
_cell.length_a   1.000
_cell.length_b   1.000
_cell.length_c   1.000
_cell.angle_alpha   90.00
_cell.angle_beta   90.00
_cell.angle_gamma   90.00
#
_symmetry.space_group_name_H-M   'P 1'
#
loop_
_entity.id
_entity.type
_entity.pdbx_description
1 polymer ?
#
loop_
_entity_poly.entity_id
_entity_poly.type
_entity_poly.pdbx_seq_one_letter_code
_entity_poly.pdbx_strand_id
1 'polypeptide(L)' 'MFEQFFSAELANRLGASVEIATDNNLIEGILVSVSANLVLVIGSDDYGPGNRVFISVNSINFVRFPGEAAA' A
#
# COMPACT_ATOMS: atom_id res chain seq x y z
N MET A 1 -4.29 3.47 -19.07
CA MET A 1 -4.58 4.81 -18.54
C MET A 1 -4.88 4.75 -17.04
N PHE A 2 -5.81 3.88 -16.60
CA PHE A 2 -6.17 3.70 -15.19
C PHE A 2 -4.97 3.43 -14.24
N GLU A 3 -4.07 2.50 -14.58
CA GLU A 3 -2.91 2.14 -13.74
C GLU A 3 -1.95 3.32 -13.47
N GLN A 4 -1.75 4.21 -14.44
CA GLN A 4 -0.90 5.39 -14.26
C GLN A 4 -1.54 6.42 -13.33
N PHE A 5 -2.84 6.67 -13.47
CA PHE A 5 -3.58 7.52 -12.54
C PHE A 5 -3.63 6.92 -11.14
N PHE A 6 -3.86 5.61 -11.04
CA PHE A 6 -3.86 4.90 -9.77
C PHE A 6 -2.51 4.98 -9.07
N SER A 7 -1.40 4.73 -9.78
CA SER A 7 -0.05 4.86 -9.22
C SER A 7 0.27 6.31 -8.82
N ALA A 8 -0.21 7.30 -9.58
CA ALA A 8 -0.06 8.71 -9.21
C ALA A 8 -0.84 9.07 -7.94
N GLU A 9 -2.07 8.57 -7.79
CA GLU A 9 -2.87 8.76 -6.57
C GLU A 9 -2.20 8.11 -5.35
N LEU A 10 -1.66 6.90 -5.49
CA LEU A 10 -0.89 6.25 -4.42
C LEU A 10 0.38 7.04 -4.08
N ALA A 11 1.08 7.61 -5.07
CA ALA A 11 2.26 8.42 -4.83
C ALA A 11 1.96 9.69 -4.02
N ASN A 12 0.75 10.24 -4.11
CA ASN A 12 0.29 11.36 -3.27
C ASN A 12 0.03 10.96 -1.81
N ARG A 13 0.14 9.67 -1.47
CA ARG A 13 -0.16 9.09 -0.15
C ARG A 13 1.05 8.39 0.48
N LEU A 14 2.26 8.62 -0.02
CA LEU A 14 3.48 8.09 0.60
C LEU A 14 3.56 8.52 2.07
N GLY A 15 3.93 7.59 2.94
CA GLY A 15 3.98 7.74 4.39
C GLY A 15 2.66 7.46 5.11
N ALA A 16 1.55 7.30 4.39
CA ALA A 16 0.27 6.96 5.00
C ALA A 16 0.19 5.47 5.36
N SER A 17 -0.58 5.16 6.40
CA SER A 17 -1.07 3.81 6.68
C SER A 17 -2.00 3.36 5.55
N VAL A 18 -1.81 2.12 5.10
CA VAL A 18 -2.55 1.52 4.01
C VAL A 18 -2.96 0.10 4.33
N GLU A 19 -4.12 -0.29 3.80
CA GLU A 19 -4.58 -1.66 3.69
C GLU A 19 -4.72 -1.98 2.20
N ILE A 20 -3.95 -2.94 1.71
CA ILE A 20 -3.91 -3.34 0.30
C ILE A 20 -4.40 -4.77 0.20
N ALA A 21 -5.49 -4.98 -0.54
CA ALA A 21 -5.99 -6.31 -0.84
C ALA A 21 -5.52 -6.77 -2.22
N THR A 22 -5.05 -8.01 -2.27
CA THR A 22 -4.79 -8.77 -3.50
C THR A 22 -5.76 -9.95 -3.56
N ASP A 23 -5.65 -10.82 -4.55
CA ASP A 23 -6.52 -12.01 -4.66
C ASP A 23 -6.42 -12.95 -3.45
N ASN A 24 -5.24 -13.02 -2.82
CA ASN A 24 -4.94 -14.04 -1.81
C ASN A 24 -4.52 -13.46 -0.46
N ASN A 25 -4.22 -12.16 -0.39
CA ASN A 25 -3.63 -11.55 0.80
C ASN A 25 -4.23 -10.17 1.08
N LEU A 26 -4.33 -9.85 2.37
CA LEU A 26 -4.50 -8.50 2.88
C LEU A 26 -3.15 -8.05 3.47
N ILE A 27 -2.63 -6.93 2.99
CA ILE A 27 -1.36 -6.35 3.45
C ILE A 27 -1.67 -5.03 4.14
N GLU A 28 -1.34 -4.93 5.41
CA GLU A 28 -1.44 -3.69 6.19
C GLU A 28 -0.05 -3.14 6.49
N GLY A 29 0.11 -1.82 6.44
CA GLY A 29 1.39 -1.20 6.75
C GLY A 29 1.51 0.24 6.29
N ILE A 30 2.75 0.71 6.14
CA ILE A 30 3.06 2.06 5.68
C ILE A 30 3.47 2.03 4.21
N LEU A 31 2.83 2.86 3.38
CA LEU A 31 3.19 3.02 1.97
C LEU A 31 4.49 3.82 1.84
N VAL A 32 5.57 3.20 1.36
CA VAL A 32 6.91 3.81 1.36
C VAL A 32 7.41 4.20 -0.02
N SER A 33 6.95 3.51 -1.06
CA SER A 33 7.34 3.83 -2.44
C SER A 33 6.29 3.35 -3.42
N VAL A 34 6.13 4.11 -4.49
CA VAL A 34 5.25 3.78 -5.61
C VAL A 34 6.01 4.03 -6.90
N SER A 35 5.94 3.06 -7.80
CA SER A 35 6.42 3.14 -9.18
C SER A 35 5.29 2.74 -10.12
N ALA A 36 5.52 2.82 -11.43
CA ALA A 36 4.50 2.45 -12.42
C ALA A 36 3.97 1.00 -12.25
N ASN A 37 4.80 0.08 -11.74
CA ASN A 37 4.48 -1.35 -11.73
C ASN A 37 4.48 -1.97 -10.33
N LEU A 38 5.11 -1.31 -9.36
CA LEU A 38 5.35 -1.83 -8.01
C LEU A 38 5.05 -0.79 -6.94
N VAL A 39 4.44 -1.28 -5.87
CA VAL A 39 4.24 -0.59 -4.61
C VAL A 39 5.09 -1.28 -3.53
N LEU A 40 5.75 -0.49 -2.69
CA LEU A 40 6.44 -0.98 -1.51
C LEU A 40 5.65 -0.56 -0.27
N VAL A 41 5.37 -1.54 0.59
CA VAL A 41 4.79 -1.34 1.93
C VAL A 41 5.77 -1.87 2.98
N ILE A 42 5.97 -1.15 4.08
CA ILE A 42 6.52 -1.74 5.31
C ILE A 42 5.35 -2.33 6.08
N GLY A 43 5.26 -3.65 6.11
CA GLY A 43 4.19 -4.38 6.78
C GLY A 43 4.18 -4.12 8.28
N SER A 44 3.01 -3.91 8.85
CA SER A 44 2.79 -3.80 10.29
C SER A 44 2.57 -5.19 10.89
N ASP A 45 3.61 -6.04 10.87
CA ASP A 45 3.58 -7.30 11.60
C ASP A 45 3.82 -7.01 13.09
N ASP A 46 2.94 -7.52 13.96
CA ASP A 46 2.84 -7.15 15.39
C ASP A 46 4.11 -7.39 16.24
N TYR A 47 5.15 -8.03 15.72
CA TYR A 47 6.35 -8.39 16.49
C TYR A 47 7.66 -8.42 15.67
N GLY A 48 7.97 -7.36 14.93
CA GLY A 48 9.28 -7.25 14.26
C GLY A 48 9.56 -5.93 13.54
N PRO A 49 10.79 -5.72 13.03
CA PRO A 49 11.06 -4.64 12.10
C PRO A 49 10.28 -4.94 10.82
N GLY A 50 9.13 -4.29 10.64
CA GLY A 50 8.13 -4.58 9.61
C GLY A 50 8.69 -5.06 8.28
N ASN A 51 8.11 -6.13 7.73
CA ASN A 51 8.60 -6.77 6.52
C ASN A 51 8.41 -5.85 5.30
N ARG A 52 9.41 -5.78 4.43
CA ARG A 52 9.30 -5.05 3.15
C ARG A 52 8.49 -5.88 2.16
N VAL A 53 7.29 -5.44 1.84
CA VAL A 53 6.38 -6.13 0.92
C VAL A 53 6.32 -5.36 -0.40
N PHE A 54 6.78 -5.99 -1.47
CA PHE A 54 6.66 -5.47 -2.83
C PHE A 54 5.42 -6.06 -3.49
N ILE A 55 4.51 -5.21 -3.94
CA ILE A 55 3.21 -5.58 -4.49
C ILE A 55 3.15 -5.08 -5.92
N SER A 56 2.78 -5.94 -6.87
CA SER A 56 2.53 -5.50 -8.24
C SER A 56 1.25 -4.67 -8.28
N VAL A 57 1.30 -3.50 -8.92
CA VAL A 57 0.13 -2.62 -9.10
C VAL A 57 -1.03 -3.39 -9.75
N ASN A 58 -0.72 -4.32 -10.67
CA ASN A 58 -1.72 -5.12 -11.39
C ASN A 58 -2.35 -6.24 -10.55
N SER A 59 -1.79 -6.56 -9.39
CA SER A 59 -2.34 -7.55 -8.45
C SER A 59 -3.17 -6.90 -7.35
N ILE A 60 -3.32 -5.57 -7.36
CA ILE A 60 -4.08 -4.83 -6.36
C ILE A 60 -5.55 -4.82 -6.75
N ASN A 61 -6.39 -5.37 -5.88
CA ASN A 61 -7.83 -5.34 -6.01
C ASN A 61 -8.41 -4.03 -5.47
N PHE A 62 -7.94 -3.60 -4.30
CA PHE A 62 -8.25 -2.28 -3.75
C PHE A 62 -7.19 -1.80 -2.74
N VAL A 63 -7.22 -0.49 -2.47
CA VAL A 63 -6.45 0.15 -1.39
C VAL A 63 -7.38 0.97 -0.52
N ARG A 64 -7.20 0.87 0.80
CA ARG A 64 -7.85 1.73 1.80
C ARG A 64 -6.80 2.49 2.60
N PHE A 65 -7.18 3.71 2.98
CA PHE A 65 -6.43 4.53 3.91
C PHE A 65 -7.26 4.62 5.19
N PRO A 66 -6.97 3.81 6.22
CA PRO A 66 -7.62 3.97 7.51
C PRO A 66 -7.34 5.40 7.99
N GLY A 67 -8.40 6.17 8.23
CA GLY A 67 -8.24 7.54 8.73
C GLY A 67 -7.47 7.53 10.05
N GLU A 68 -6.69 8.58 10.31
CA GLU A 68 -6.22 8.81 11.67
C GLU A 68 -7.45 8.78 12.59
N ALA A 69 -7.38 7.99 13.67
CA ALA A 69 -8.43 8.01 14.67
C ALA A 69 -8.63 9.47 15.08
N ALA A 70 -9.85 9.99 14.92
CA ALA A 70 -10.16 11.35 15.31
C ALA A 70 -9.77 11.53 16.78
N ALA A 71 -8.80 12.42 17.02
CA ALA A 71 -8.29 12.76 18.34
C ALA A 71 -9.36 13.47 19.20
#